data_AF-A0A7L1MUF5-F1
#
_entry.id   AF-A0A7L1MUF5-F1
#
_cell.length_a   1.000
_cell.length_b   1.000
_cell.length_c   1.000
_cell.angle_alpha   90.00
_cell.angle_beta   90.00
_cell.angle_gamma   90.00
#
_symmetry.space_group_name_H-M   'P 1'
#
loop_
_entity.id
_entity.type
_entity.pdbx_description
1 polymer ?
#
loop_
_entity_poly.entity_id
_entity_poly.type
_entity_poly.pdbx_seq_one_letter_code
_entity_poly.pdbx_strand_id
1 'polypeptide(L)' 'SKAWCSLKGDRQCKPLVETQNGDRVTSGKVTIQDDARRGCMSITVTNLQAEDSGTYFCA' A
#
# COMPACT_ATOMS: atom_id res chain seq x y z
N SER A 1 -2.82 -2.04 12.54
CA SER A 1 -3.03 -1.63 11.14
C SER A 1 -1.89 -2.17 10.30
N LYS A 2 -2.10 -2.35 9.00
CA LYS A 2 -1.05 -2.60 8.01
C LYS A 2 -1.06 -1.45 7.00
N ALA A 3 0.12 -1.04 6.55
CA ALA A 3 0.26 0.05 5.60
C ALA A 3 1.10 -0.35 4.39
N TRP A 4 0.82 0.33 3.28
CA TRP A 4 1.66 0.33 2.10
C TRP A 4 2.20 1.73 1.88
N CYS A 5 3.52 1.87 1.92
CA CYS A 5 4.19 3.17 1.80
C CYS A 5 5.20 3.18 0.66
N SER A 6 5.37 4.35 0.06
CA SER A 6 6.38 4.57 -0.99
C SER A 6 7.57 5.34 -0.43
N LEU A 7 8.77 4.93 -0.80
CA LEU A 7 9.99 5.66 -0.46
C LEU A 7 10.11 6.90 -1.35
N LYS A 8 10.21 8.09 -0.75
CA LYS A 8 10.45 9.34 -1.48
C LYS A 8 11.91 9.78 -1.35
N GLY A 9 12.29 10.79 -2.14
CA GLY A 9 13.67 11.30 -2.19
C GLY A 9 14.23 11.83 -0.86
N ASP A 10 13.36 12.11 0.11
CA ASP A 10 13.72 12.45 1.50
C ASP A 10 14.02 11.20 2.37
N ARG A 11 14.09 10.01 1.76
CA ARG A 11 14.24 8.69 2.41
C ARG A 11 13.15 8.37 3.42
N GLN A 12 12.02 9.09 3.39
CA GLN A 12 10.88 8.78 4.23
C GLN A 12 9.93 7.86 3.49
N CYS A 13 9.41 6.86 4.20
CA CYS A 13 8.31 6.05 3.70
C CYS A 13 7.00 6.80 3.94
N LYS A 14 6.36 7.27 2.87
CA LYS A 14 5.08 7.99 2.95
C LYS A 14 3.93 7.00 2.72
N PRO A 15 3.05 6.77 3.71
CA PRO A 15 1.90 5.89 3.55
C PRO A 15 1.04 6.34 2.37
N LEU A 16 0.71 5.39 1.50
CA LEU A 16 -0.25 5.58 0.41
C LEU A 16 -1.64 5.11 0.82
N VAL A 17 -1.70 4.02 1.59
CA VAL A 17 -2.91 3.44 2.12
C VAL A 17 -2.62 2.64 3.39
N GLU A 18 -3.56 2.62 4.34
CA GLU A 18 -3.46 1.91 5.62
C GLU A 18 -4.82 1.28 5.96
N THR A 19 -4.80 0.08 6.56
CA THR A 19 -6.00 -0.57 7.09
C THR A 19 -6.30 -0.05 8.49
N GLN A 20 -7.56 0.29 8.80
CA GLN A 20 -7.93 0.65 10.18
C GLN A 20 -8.27 -0.58 11.04
N ASN A 21 -9.15 -1.47 10.56
CA ASN A 21 -9.60 -2.65 11.31
C ASN A 21 -9.46 -3.98 10.53
N GLY A 22 -8.67 -3.99 9.46
CA GLY A 22 -8.41 -5.16 8.63
C GLY A 22 -9.63 -5.56 7.79
N ASP A 23 -9.66 -5.14 6.53
CA ASP A 23 -10.62 -5.62 5.53
C ASP A 23 -10.06 -5.30 4.14
N ARG A 24 -10.42 -4.15 3.59
CA ARG A 24 -9.98 -3.66 2.29
C ARG A 24 -10.16 -2.15 2.26
N VAL A 25 -9.08 -1.41 2.00
CA VAL A 25 -9.11 0.05 1.95
C VAL A 25 -8.54 0.51 0.63
N THR A 26 -9.20 1.48 -0.01
CA THR A 26 -8.75 2.10 -1.25
C THR A 26 -8.44 3.57 -1.03
N SER A 27 -7.26 4.00 -1.48
CA SER A 27 -6.82 5.39 -1.49
C SER A 27 -6.28 5.73 -2.88
N GLY A 28 -7.02 6.59 -3.60
CA GLY A 28 -6.73 6.88 -5.00
C GLY A 28 -6.73 5.61 -5.85
N LYS A 29 -5.57 5.30 -6.45
CA LYS A 29 -5.37 4.12 -7.29
C LYS A 29 -4.83 2.90 -6.56
N VAL A 30 -4.58 2.99 -5.26
CA VAL A 30 -4.01 1.91 -4.46
C VAL A 30 -5.06 1.31 -3.55
N THR A 31 -5.23 -0.01 -3.60
CA THR A 31 -6.04 -0.77 -2.65
C THR A 31 -5.15 -1.70 -1.84
N ILE A 32 -5.29 -1.67 -0.52
CA ILE A 32 -4.74 -2.64 0.42
C ILE A 32 -5.86 -3.59 0.85
N GLN A 33 -5.57 -4.88 0.86
CA GLN A 33 -6.45 -5.90 1.39
C GLN A 33 -5.65 -6.79 2.33
N ASP A 34 -6.10 -6.91 3.57
CA ASP A 34 -5.46 -7.73 4.59
C ASP A 34 -6.25 -9.02 4.77
N ASP A 35 -5.69 -10.14 4.30
CA ASP A 35 -6.25 -11.46 4.53
C ASP A 35 -5.54 -12.10 5.73
N ALA A 36 -6.04 -11.78 6.92
CA ALA A 36 -5.50 -12.29 8.18
C ALA A 36 -5.57 -13.82 8.28
N ARG A 37 -6.53 -14.47 7.60
CA ARG A 37 -6.67 -15.94 7.61
C ARG A 37 -5.55 -16.60 6.83
N ARG A 38 -5.12 -15.99 5.74
CA ARG A 38 -4.00 -16.47 4.90
C ARG A 38 -2.65 -15.88 5.31
N GLY A 39 -2.63 -14.96 6.28
CA GLY A 39 -1.42 -14.26 6.69
C GLY A 39 -0.81 -13.41 5.58
N CYS A 40 -1.62 -12.95 4.63
CA CYS A 40 -1.16 -12.28 3.42
C CYS A 40 -1.82 -10.91 3.25
N MET A 41 -1.02 -9.91 2.90
CA MET A 41 -1.50 -8.60 2.49
C MET A 41 -1.36 -8.46 0.98
N SER A 42 -2.43 -8.05 0.30
CA SER A 42 -2.46 -7.82 -1.14
C SER A 42 -2.56 -6.33 -1.44
N ILE A 43 -1.72 -5.86 -2.34
CA ILE A 43 -1.73 -4.47 -2.85
C ILE A 43 -2.16 -4.51 -4.32
N THR A 44 -3.20 -3.76 -4.66
CA THR A 44 -3.62 -3.54 -6.06
C THR A 44 -3.35 -2.09 -6.43
N VAL A 45 -2.60 -1.87 -7.51
CA VAL A 45 -2.41 -0.53 -8.09
C VAL A 45 -3.10 -0.50 -9.45
N THR A 46 -4.13 0.32 -9.60
CA THR A 46 -4.88 0.47 -10.85
C THR A 46 -4.31 1.60 -11.69
N ASN A 47 -4.44 1.52 -13.02
CA ASN A 47 -3.90 2.52 -13.95
C ASN A 47 -2.42 2.86 -13.64
N LEU A 48 -1.58 1.82 -13.53
CA LEU A 48 -0.16 1.95 -13.23
C LEU A 48 0.54 2.73 -14.35
N GLN A 49 1.29 3.76 -13.99
CA GLN A 49 2.03 4.60 -14.93
C GLN A 49 3.53 4.60 -14.62
N ALA A 50 4.35 5.09 -15.54
CA ALA A 50 5.80 5.13 -15.37
C ALA A 50 6.22 5.94 -14.13
N GLU A 51 5.47 6.97 -13.76
CA GLU A 51 5.73 7.85 -12.61
C GLU A 51 5.54 7.15 -11.26
N ASP A 52 4.88 5.99 -11.24
CA ASP A 52 4.73 5.15 -10.05
C ASP A 52 5.95 4.28 -9.77
N SER A 53 6.97 4.32 -10.62
CA SER A 53 8.20 3.56 -10.40
C SER A 53 8.88 3.98 -9.10
N GLY A 54 9.32 3.00 -8.30
CA GLY A 54 10.03 3.27 -7.06
C GLY A 54 10.07 2.07 -6.12
N THR A 55 10.64 2.30 -4.94
CA THR A 55 10.66 1.32 -3.85
C THR A 55 9.45 1.51 -2.94
N TYR A 56 8.82 0.40 -2.59
CA TYR A 56 7.68 0.36 -1.70
C TYR A 56 7.92 -0.60 -0.55
N PHE A 57 7.27 -0.34 0.58
CA PHE A 57 7.37 -1.16 1.78
C PHE A 57 5.99 -1.46 2.37
N CYS A 58 5.86 -2.67 2.89
CA CYS A 58 4.82 -3.03 3.84
C CYS A 58 5.27 -2.58 5.24
N ALA A 59 4.37 -1.99 6.02
CA ALA A 59 4.58 -1.67 7.43
C ALA A 59 3.43 -2.20 8.30
#